data_AF-A0A7Y6KKZ8-F1
#
_entry.id   AF-A0A7Y6KKZ8-F1
#
_cell.length_a   1.000
_cell.length_b   1.000
_cell.length_c   1.000
_cell.angle_alpha   90.00
_cell.angle_beta   90.00
_cell.angle_gamma   90.00
#
_symmetry.space_group_name_H-M   'P 1'
#
loop_
_entity.id
_entity.type
_entity.pdbx_description
1 polymer ?
#
loop_
_entity_poly.entity_id
_entity_poly.type
_entity_poly.pdbx_seq_one_letter_code
_entity_poly.pdbx_strand_id
1 'polypeptide(L)'
;MLPIVYGSRIGRLSTAAALVWLVAVPPSAHSDSCAVAITGQGDGSTAVAVAGSKGCVVTTPEPPPPPPPPPPPPPPKPSPPPPSPPPSPEPPPPSPEPPPPPPSPPPPPPEPAPPPPPPPLPKAAPVPAPPPLPVPPPPPTPKPKPSPIPSVAPKPPEARPVALPTYRKATRKEPRSGPSLVSTTLLITAPAVFAVAVLRPRSSR
;
A
#
# COMPACT_ATOMS: atom_id res chain seq x y z
N MET A 1 61.14 27.35 -86.32
CA MET A 1 61.33 28.06 -85.03
C MET A 1 59.97 28.45 -84.41
N LEU A 2 59.14 27.50 -83.96
CA LEU A 2 57.86 27.83 -83.30
C LEU A 2 57.46 27.05 -82.03
N PRO A 3 58.13 25.96 -81.55
CA PRO A 3 57.62 25.26 -80.36
C PRO A 3 57.95 25.95 -79.03
N ILE A 4 58.92 26.87 -79.00
CA ILE A 4 59.44 27.44 -77.74
C ILE A 4 58.55 28.58 -77.20
N VAL A 5 57.85 29.33 -78.07
CA VAL A 5 57.07 30.51 -77.67
C VAL A 5 55.72 30.12 -77.04
N TYR A 6 55.12 29.00 -77.46
CA TYR A 6 53.80 28.55 -76.99
C TYR A 6 53.86 28.03 -75.55
N GLY A 7 54.93 27.33 -75.18
CA GLY A 7 55.15 26.86 -73.81
C GLY A 7 55.27 27.99 -72.79
N SER A 8 55.85 29.14 -73.19
CA SER A 8 55.99 30.31 -72.32
C SER A 8 54.66 31.01 -72.05
N ARG A 9 53.78 31.13 -73.07
CA ARG A 9 52.44 31.72 -72.92
C ARG A 9 51.53 30.84 -72.06
N ILE A 10 51.58 29.51 -72.26
CA ILE A 10 50.81 28.55 -71.46
C ILE A 10 51.30 28.56 -70.01
N GLY A 11 52.61 28.54 -69.78
CA GLY A 11 53.18 28.60 -68.43
C GLY A 11 52.74 29.86 -67.67
N ARG A 12 52.70 31.02 -68.33
CA ARG A 12 52.23 32.28 -67.73
C ARG A 12 50.73 32.30 -67.41
N LEU A 13 49.90 31.66 -68.24
CA LEU A 13 48.47 31.55 -67.96
C LEU A 13 48.20 30.59 -66.81
N SER A 14 48.94 29.48 -66.72
CA SER A 14 48.84 28.53 -65.61
C SER A 14 49.26 29.15 -64.28
N THR A 15 50.34 29.93 -64.26
CA THR A 15 50.77 30.63 -63.05
C THR A 15 49.79 31.71 -62.63
N ALA A 16 49.21 32.45 -63.58
CA ALA A 16 48.17 33.44 -63.29
C ALA A 16 46.91 32.77 -62.72
N ALA A 17 46.47 31.64 -63.29
CA ALA A 17 45.32 30.88 -62.78
C ALA A 17 45.58 30.33 -61.36
N ALA A 18 46.78 29.82 -61.10
CA ALA A 18 47.15 29.35 -59.76
C ALA A 18 47.18 30.50 -58.73
N LEU A 19 47.68 31.67 -59.11
CA LEU A 19 47.68 32.87 -58.26
C LEU A 19 46.26 33.36 -57.98
N VAL A 20 45.39 33.39 -58.99
CA VAL A 20 43.97 33.76 -58.81
C VAL A 20 43.27 32.77 -57.87
N TRP A 21 43.55 31.48 -58.00
CA TRP A 21 42.96 30.47 -57.11
C TRP A 21 43.43 30.63 -55.65
N LEU A 22 44.72 30.94 -55.45
CA LEU A 22 45.28 31.24 -54.13
C LEU A 22 44.71 32.50 -53.47
N VAL A 23 44.32 33.50 -54.27
CA VAL A 23 43.70 34.74 -53.76
C VAL A 23 42.20 34.57 -53.52
N ALA A 24 41.51 33.77 -54.34
CA ALA A 24 40.06 33.57 -54.24
C ALA A 24 39.63 32.62 -53.11
N VAL A 25 40.54 31.77 -52.63
CA VAL A 25 40.28 30.92 -51.45
C VAL A 25 40.85 31.63 -50.23
N PRO A 26 40.03 32.30 -49.39
CA PRO A 26 40.54 32.89 -48.17
C PRO A 26 41.15 31.77 -47.31
N PRO A 27 42.41 31.89 -46.86
CA PRO A 27 42.97 30.90 -45.96
C PRO A 27 42.11 30.91 -44.70
N SER A 28 41.62 29.74 -44.29
CA SER A 28 40.95 29.55 -43.01
C SER A 28 41.86 30.11 -41.93
N ALA A 29 41.53 31.28 -41.41
CA ALA A 29 42.23 31.90 -40.31
C ALA A 29 42.08 30.95 -39.12
N HIS A 30 43.09 30.11 -38.91
CA HIS A 30 43.22 29.32 -37.72
C HIS A 30 43.60 30.31 -36.61
N SER A 31 42.60 30.88 -35.96
CA SER A 31 42.82 31.66 -34.76
C SER A 31 43.19 30.68 -33.64
N ASP A 32 44.46 30.67 -33.24
CA ASP A 32 44.97 29.95 -32.06
C ASP A 32 44.44 30.54 -30.73
N SER A 33 43.40 31.39 -30.78
CA SER A 33 42.77 32.00 -29.61
C SER A 33 41.40 31.38 -29.35
N CYS A 34 41.24 30.76 -28.17
CA CYS A 34 39.97 30.24 -27.69
C CYS A 34 39.10 31.39 -27.17
N ALA A 35 37.91 31.58 -27.74
CA ALA A 35 36.88 32.44 -27.16
C ALA A 35 35.81 31.56 -26.50
N VAL A 36 35.49 31.84 -25.24
CA VAL A 36 34.48 31.09 -24.46
C VAL A 36 33.46 32.09 -23.92
N ALA A 37 32.18 31.85 -24.22
CA ALA A 37 31.06 32.58 -23.66
C ALA A 37 30.19 31.61 -22.85
N ILE A 38 29.93 31.95 -21.59
CA ILE A 38 29.05 31.19 -20.69
C ILE A 38 27.85 32.09 -20.38
N THR A 39 26.65 31.59 -20.66
CA THR A 39 25.39 32.25 -20.32
C THR A 39 24.58 31.34 -19.41
N GLY A 40 24.06 31.87 -18.30
CA GLY A 40 23.27 31.10 -17.35
C GLY A 40 22.28 31.97 -16.61
N GLN A 41 21.07 31.45 -16.41
CA GLN A 41 19.92 32.21 -15.89
C GLN A 41 19.75 32.09 -14.36
N GLY A 42 20.69 31.44 -13.65
CA GLY A 42 20.67 31.27 -12.19
C GLY A 42 19.77 30.15 -11.67
N ASP A 43 19.16 29.38 -12.56
CA ASP A 43 18.32 28.20 -12.31
C ASP A 43 19.10 26.88 -12.43
N GLY A 44 20.43 26.95 -12.49
CA GLY A 44 21.30 25.80 -12.73
C GLY A 44 21.49 25.45 -14.21
N SER A 45 20.80 26.13 -15.13
CA SER A 45 20.99 25.97 -16.57
C SER A 45 22.13 26.89 -17.04
N THR A 46 23.23 26.29 -17.50
CA THR A 46 24.35 27.02 -18.11
C THR A 46 24.59 26.52 -19.54
N ALA A 47 24.62 27.45 -20.49
CA ALA A 47 24.96 27.21 -21.88
C ALA A 47 26.36 27.76 -22.17
N VAL A 48 27.23 26.91 -22.69
CA VAL A 48 28.62 27.24 -22.98
C VAL A 48 28.84 27.19 -24.49
N ALA A 49 29.32 28.29 -25.07
CA ALA A 49 29.75 28.35 -26.47
C ALA A 49 31.26 28.56 -26.53
N VAL A 50 31.96 27.73 -27.32
CA VAL A 50 33.41 27.77 -27.49
C VAL A 50 33.75 27.92 -28.97
N ALA A 51 34.54 28.93 -29.31
CA ALA A 51 35.05 29.14 -30.67
C ALA A 51 36.59 29.04 -30.66
N GLY A 52 37.12 28.09 -31.44
CA GLY A 52 38.56 27.85 -31.60
C GLY A 52 38.86 26.42 -32.07
N SER A 53 39.96 26.22 -32.80
CA SER A 53 40.39 24.90 -33.27
C SER A 53 41.66 24.47 -32.53
N LYS A 54 41.54 23.36 -31.76
CA LYS A 54 42.55 22.65 -30.93
C LYS A 54 42.30 22.79 -29.42
N GLY A 55 41.43 21.91 -28.91
CA GLY A 55 41.49 21.47 -27.51
C GLY A 55 41.27 22.53 -26.43
N CYS A 56 40.40 23.51 -26.68
CA CYS A 56 39.99 24.46 -25.65
C CYS A 56 39.26 23.69 -24.53
N VAL A 57 39.94 23.44 -23.42
CA VAL A 57 39.34 22.80 -22.24
C VAL A 57 38.62 23.87 -21.44
N VAL A 58 37.28 23.86 -21.48
CA VAL A 58 36.46 24.70 -20.61
C VAL A 58 36.17 23.92 -19.34
N THR A 59 36.85 24.27 -18.26
CA THR A 59 36.47 23.87 -16.91
C THR A 59 35.31 24.74 -16.46
N THR A 60 34.09 24.25 -16.62
CA THR A 60 32.91 24.82 -15.95
C THR A 60 33.12 24.70 -14.44
N PRO A 61 33.00 25.80 -13.67
CA PRO A 61 33.03 25.71 -12.21
C PRO A 61 31.87 24.82 -11.75
N GLU A 62 32.17 23.89 -10.84
CA GLU A 62 31.15 23.03 -10.24
C GLU A 62 30.10 23.92 -9.54
N PRO A 63 28.79 23.73 -9.81
CA PRO A 63 27.77 24.51 -9.14
C PRO A 63 27.89 24.29 -7.63
N PRO A 64 27.67 25.35 -6.80
CA PRO A 64 27.68 25.16 -5.35
C PRO A 64 26.63 24.12 -4.96
N PRO A 65 26.90 23.29 -3.94
CA PRO A 65 25.95 22.29 -3.50
C PRO A 65 24.61 22.96 -3.15
N PRO A 66 23.47 22.32 -3.46
CA PRO A 66 22.18 22.86 -3.09
C PRO A 66 22.11 23.05 -1.57
N PRO A 67 21.40 24.09 -1.09
CA PRO A 67 21.19 24.25 0.34
C PRO A 67 20.51 22.99 0.90
N PRO A 68 20.83 22.59 2.13
CA PRO A 68 20.15 21.45 2.75
C PRO A 68 18.64 21.72 2.81
N PRO A 69 17.81 20.68 2.65
CA PRO A 69 16.37 20.84 2.79
C PRO A 69 16.04 21.42 4.17
N PRO A 70 14.97 22.24 4.29
CA PRO A 70 14.51 22.68 5.60
C PRO A 70 14.21 21.46 6.47
N PRO A 71 14.46 21.53 7.79
CA PRO A 71 14.08 20.45 8.69
C PRO A 71 12.57 20.19 8.57
N PRO A 72 12.14 18.93 8.69
CA PRO A 72 10.71 18.62 8.69
C PRO A 72 10.00 19.41 9.81
N PRO A 73 8.75 19.84 9.60
CA PRO A 73 7.97 20.43 10.68
C PRO A 73 7.92 19.45 11.86
N PRO A 74 7.93 19.95 13.11
CA PRO A 74 7.78 19.09 14.27
C PRO A 74 6.46 18.31 14.15
N PRO A 75 6.42 17.05 14.63
CA PRO A 75 5.19 16.30 14.62
C PRO A 75 4.09 17.05 15.38
N PRO A 76 2.82 16.97 14.93
CA PRO A 76 1.71 17.52 15.69
C PRO A 76 1.73 16.93 17.11
N LYS A 77 1.49 17.78 18.11
CA LYS A 77 1.34 17.30 19.49
C LYS A 77 0.22 16.26 19.52
N PRO A 78 0.40 15.13 20.23
CA PRO A 78 -0.68 14.16 20.41
C PRO A 78 -1.92 14.86 20.97
N SER A 79 -3.09 14.52 20.44
CA SER A 79 -4.35 14.91 21.05
C SER A 79 -4.37 14.44 22.51
N PRO A 80 -4.89 15.25 23.46
CA PRO A 80 -5.04 14.80 24.83
C PRO A 80 -5.92 13.53 24.85
N PRO A 81 -5.65 12.58 25.75
CA PRO A 81 -6.49 11.41 25.89
C PRO A 81 -7.93 11.84 26.21
N PRO A 82 -8.94 11.09 25.75
CA PRO A 82 -10.32 11.33 26.16
C PRO A 82 -10.41 11.30 27.70
N PRO A 83 -11.27 12.13 28.31
CA PRO A 83 -11.50 12.07 29.74
C PRO A 83 -12.01 10.68 30.11
N SER A 84 -11.52 10.16 31.25
CA SER A 84 -12.00 8.89 31.78
C SER A 84 -13.52 8.94 31.97
N PRO A 85 -14.25 7.86 31.65
CA PRO A 85 -15.67 7.79 31.96
C PRO A 85 -15.88 7.97 33.47
N PRO A 86 -17.00 8.58 33.90
CA PRO A 86 -17.32 8.68 35.31
C PRO A 86 -17.38 7.27 35.93
N PRO A 87 -17.03 7.14 37.23
CA PRO A 87 -17.17 5.87 37.93
C PRO A 87 -18.62 5.38 37.82
N SER A 88 -18.77 4.08 37.60
CA SER A 88 -20.08 3.43 37.67
C SER A 88 -20.66 3.69 39.07
N PRO A 89 -21.95 4.03 39.20
CA PRO A 89 -22.59 4.11 40.50
C PRO A 89 -22.39 2.80 41.27
N GLU A 90 -22.15 2.93 42.58
CA GLU A 90 -22.10 1.76 43.46
C GLU A 90 -23.44 1.02 43.40
N PRO A 91 -23.40 -0.33 43.42
CA PRO A 91 -24.63 -1.10 43.53
C PRO A 91 -25.37 -0.71 44.80
N PRO A 92 -26.72 -0.66 44.77
CA PRO A 92 -27.49 -0.40 45.98
C PRO A 92 -27.14 -1.43 47.05
N PRO A 93 -27.18 -1.04 48.34
CA PRO A 93 -26.98 -1.99 49.42
C PRO A 93 -27.97 -3.16 49.28
N PRO A 94 -27.55 -4.38 49.66
CA PRO A 94 -28.45 -5.53 49.64
C PRO A 94 -29.69 -5.18 50.46
N SER A 95 -30.86 -5.54 49.91
CA SER A 95 -32.10 -5.42 50.66
C SER A 95 -31.96 -6.20 51.97
N PRO A 96 -32.36 -5.63 53.12
CA PRO A 96 -32.33 -6.36 54.39
C PRO A 96 -33.06 -7.69 54.24
N GLU A 97 -32.53 -8.73 54.89
CA GLU A 97 -33.19 -10.02 54.93
C GLU A 97 -34.61 -9.85 55.51
N PRO A 98 -35.61 -10.53 54.91
CA PRO A 98 -36.94 -10.54 55.49
C PRO A 98 -36.86 -11.09 56.92
N PRO A 99 -37.67 -10.56 57.86
CA PRO A 99 -37.70 -11.07 59.21
C PRO A 99 -38.01 -12.57 59.20
N PRO A 100 -37.50 -13.34 60.18
CA PRO A 100 -37.81 -14.75 60.29
C PRO A 100 -39.32 -14.95 60.34
N PRO A 101 -39.84 -16.03 59.73
CA PRO A 101 -41.26 -16.32 59.81
C PRO A 101 -41.69 -16.44 61.28
N PRO A 102 -42.92 -16.03 61.61
CA PRO A 102 -43.44 -16.21 62.97
C PRO A 102 -43.35 -17.69 63.38
N PRO A 103 -43.15 -17.98 64.67
CA PRO A 103 -43.11 -19.35 65.16
C PRO A 103 -44.39 -20.08 64.75
N SER A 104 -44.24 -21.33 64.34
CA SER A 104 -45.37 -22.21 64.02
C SER A 104 -46.34 -22.25 65.19
N PRO A 105 -47.66 -22.20 64.93
CA PRO A 105 -48.65 -22.37 66.00
C PRO A 105 -48.43 -23.70 66.72
N PRO A 106 -48.78 -23.78 68.02
CA PRO A 106 -48.67 -25.04 68.76
C PRO A 106 -49.49 -26.13 68.06
N PRO A 107 -49.05 -27.40 68.13
CA PRO A 107 -49.79 -28.49 67.53
C PRO A 107 -51.21 -28.53 68.12
N PRO A 108 -52.22 -28.90 67.30
CA PRO A 108 -53.57 -29.08 67.79
C PRO A 108 -53.58 -30.13 68.91
N PRO A 109 -54.50 -30.01 69.88
CA PRO A 109 -54.66 -31.02 70.92
C PRO A 109 -54.90 -32.39 70.26
N PRO A 110 -54.39 -33.48 70.86
CA PRO A 110 -54.59 -34.82 70.32
C PRO A 110 -56.08 -35.13 70.17
N GLU A 111 -56.45 -35.67 69.02
CA GLU A 111 -57.82 -36.07 68.74
C GLU A 111 -58.29 -37.11 69.78
N PRO A 112 -59.56 -37.03 70.21
CA PRO A 112 -60.16 -38.06 71.05
C PRO A 112 -60.02 -39.44 70.40
N ALA A 113 -59.79 -40.46 71.22
CA ALA A 113 -59.66 -41.83 70.73
C ALA A 113 -60.93 -42.23 69.93
N PRO A 114 -60.77 -42.86 68.75
CA PRO A 114 -61.90 -43.25 67.94
C PRO A 114 -62.78 -44.26 68.67
N PRO A 115 -64.11 -44.23 68.45
CA PRO A 115 -65.00 -45.22 69.01
C PRO A 115 -64.63 -46.64 68.52
N PRO A 116 -64.96 -47.69 69.30
CA PRO A 116 -64.67 -49.06 68.92
C PRO A 116 -65.32 -49.42 67.58
N PRO A 117 -64.66 -50.24 66.74
CA PRO A 117 -65.16 -50.56 65.41
C PRO A 117 -66.46 -51.37 65.50
N PRO A 118 -67.38 -51.16 64.55
CA PRO A 118 -68.59 -51.97 64.44
C PRO A 118 -68.26 -53.43 64.06
N PRO A 119 -69.15 -54.39 64.39
CA PRO A 119 -68.94 -55.80 64.04
C PRO A 119 -68.90 -56.02 62.51
N PRO A 120 -68.10 -56.99 62.03
CA PRO A 120 -67.90 -57.20 60.61
C PRO A 120 -69.13 -57.76 59.90
N LEU A 121 -69.48 -57.14 58.76
CA LEU A 121 -70.51 -57.63 57.85
C LEU A 121 -70.03 -58.86 57.05
N PRO A 122 -70.93 -59.78 56.65
CA PRO A 122 -70.58 -60.96 55.87
C PRO A 122 -70.05 -60.64 54.46
N LYS A 123 -68.95 -61.30 54.06
CA LYS A 123 -68.29 -61.14 52.75
C LYS A 123 -69.16 -61.67 51.60
N ALA A 124 -69.45 -60.83 50.61
CA ALA A 124 -69.94 -61.25 49.31
C ALA A 124 -68.80 -61.86 48.46
N ALA A 125 -69.16 -62.85 47.62
CA ALA A 125 -68.25 -63.65 46.81
C ALA A 125 -67.55 -62.83 45.69
N PRO A 126 -66.33 -63.21 45.28
CA PRO A 126 -65.55 -62.46 44.29
C PRO A 126 -66.04 -62.70 42.86
N VAL A 127 -66.25 -61.62 42.10
CA VAL A 127 -66.47 -61.67 40.65
C VAL A 127 -65.11 -61.76 39.95
N PRO A 128 -64.93 -62.63 38.93
CA PRO A 128 -63.66 -62.77 38.22
C PRO A 128 -63.27 -61.51 37.44
N ALA A 129 -61.97 -61.16 37.46
CA ALA A 129 -61.41 -60.03 36.74
C ALA A 129 -61.32 -60.31 35.22
N PRO A 130 -61.65 -59.33 34.34
CA PRO A 130 -61.43 -59.47 32.91
C PRO A 130 -59.93 -59.43 32.54
N PRO A 131 -59.54 -60.04 31.40
CA PRO A 131 -58.15 -60.11 30.97
C PRO A 131 -57.56 -58.73 30.63
N PRO A 132 -56.24 -58.54 30.78
CA PRO A 132 -55.59 -57.25 30.53
C PRO A 132 -55.59 -56.89 29.05
N LEU A 133 -55.86 -55.61 28.77
CA LEU A 133 -55.78 -55.02 27.43
C LEU A 133 -54.31 -54.97 26.95
N PRO A 134 -54.04 -55.08 25.63
CA PRO A 134 -52.70 -54.94 25.07
C PRO A 134 -52.11 -53.55 25.35
N VAL A 135 -50.85 -53.52 25.77
CA VAL A 135 -50.11 -52.28 26.07
C VAL A 135 -49.71 -51.57 24.76
N PRO A 136 -50.00 -50.27 24.58
CA PRO A 136 -49.57 -49.53 23.40
C PRO A 136 -48.03 -49.39 23.34
N PRO A 137 -47.44 -49.25 22.13
CA PRO A 137 -46.00 -49.10 21.97
C PRO A 137 -45.49 -47.81 22.65
N PRO A 138 -44.23 -47.82 23.14
CA PRO A 138 -43.70 -46.69 23.88
C PRO A 138 -43.59 -45.43 23.00
N PRO A 139 -43.87 -44.23 23.56
CA PRO A 139 -43.69 -42.99 22.83
C PRO A 139 -42.22 -42.76 22.49
N PRO A 140 -41.91 -42.07 21.36
CA PRO A 140 -40.54 -41.75 20.98
C PRO A 140 -39.86 -40.89 22.04
N THR A 141 -38.57 -41.15 22.25
CA THR A 141 -37.74 -40.53 23.28
C THR A 141 -37.65 -39.00 23.12
N PRO A 142 -37.80 -38.23 24.21
CA PRO A 142 -37.61 -36.78 24.18
C PRO A 142 -36.20 -36.41 23.70
N LYS A 143 -36.10 -35.39 22.86
CA LYS A 143 -34.82 -34.81 22.41
C LYS A 143 -33.96 -34.41 23.62
N PRO A 144 -32.63 -34.57 23.55
CA PRO A 144 -31.73 -34.25 24.65
C PRO A 144 -31.86 -32.77 25.05
N LYS A 145 -32.08 -32.56 26.35
CA LYS A 145 -32.09 -31.25 27.00
C LYS A 145 -30.67 -30.67 26.96
N PRO A 146 -30.49 -29.38 26.62
CA PRO A 146 -29.16 -28.75 26.60
C PRO A 146 -28.45 -28.89 27.95
N SER A 147 -27.15 -29.22 27.91
CA SER A 147 -26.31 -29.31 29.11
C SER A 147 -26.30 -27.99 29.89
N PRO A 148 -26.35 -28.04 31.23
CA PRO A 148 -26.20 -26.85 32.06
C PRO A 148 -24.77 -26.31 31.96
N ILE A 149 -24.66 -24.98 31.95
CA ILE A 149 -23.40 -24.24 32.01
C ILE A 149 -23.05 -24.08 33.50
N PRO A 150 -21.88 -24.56 33.93
CA PRO A 150 -21.07 -23.74 34.84
C PRO A 150 -19.58 -23.88 34.46
N SER A 151 -18.70 -22.92 34.68
CA SER A 151 -18.64 -21.97 35.76
C SER A 151 -17.71 -20.84 35.33
N VAL A 152 -17.93 -19.66 35.88
CA VAL A 152 -17.00 -18.53 35.75
C VAL A 152 -15.63 -18.96 36.28
N ALA A 153 -14.69 -19.19 35.37
CA ALA A 153 -13.28 -19.24 35.73
C ALA A 153 -12.84 -17.82 36.14
N PRO A 154 -12.01 -17.69 37.18
CA PRO A 154 -11.58 -16.42 37.73
C PRO A 154 -10.88 -15.54 36.69
N LYS A 155 -10.92 -14.24 36.98
CA LYS A 155 -10.37 -13.14 36.18
C LYS A 155 -8.97 -13.50 35.62
N PRO A 156 -8.73 -13.28 34.30
CA PRO A 156 -7.44 -13.58 33.68
C PRO A 156 -6.29 -12.85 34.40
N PRO A 157 -5.10 -13.46 34.54
CA PRO A 157 -3.92 -12.73 34.97
C PRO A 157 -3.64 -11.61 33.97
N GLU A 158 -3.22 -10.45 34.47
CA GLU A 158 -2.95 -9.26 33.65
C GLU A 158 -2.07 -9.61 32.45
N ALA A 159 -2.51 -9.16 31.28
CA ALA A 159 -1.83 -9.43 30.02
C ALA A 159 -0.41 -8.84 30.07
N ARG A 160 0.60 -9.72 30.07
CA ARG A 160 1.98 -9.30 29.80
C ARG A 160 2.02 -8.69 28.41
N PRO A 161 2.66 -7.53 28.20
CA PRO A 161 2.75 -6.93 26.87
C PRO A 161 3.56 -7.85 25.97
N VAL A 162 2.86 -8.57 25.10
CA VAL A 162 3.48 -9.33 24.02
C VAL A 162 3.90 -8.29 22.98
N ALA A 163 5.21 -8.23 22.71
CA ALA A 163 5.73 -7.42 21.62
C ALA A 163 5.17 -7.97 20.30
N LEU A 164 4.13 -7.32 19.78
CA LEU A 164 3.59 -7.66 18.47
C LEU A 164 4.66 -7.33 17.41
N PRO A 165 5.03 -8.28 16.54
CA PRO A 165 5.93 -7.96 15.44
C PRO A 165 5.31 -6.86 14.59
N THR A 166 6.09 -5.83 14.33
CA THR A 166 5.67 -4.66 13.56
C THR A 166 5.33 -5.12 12.15
N TYR A 167 4.04 -5.14 11.81
CA TYR A 167 3.62 -5.51 10.47
C TYR A 167 4.15 -4.46 9.47
N ARG A 168 5.18 -4.82 8.71
CA ARG A 168 5.63 -4.05 7.55
C ARG A 168 4.72 -4.38 6.37
N LYS A 169 4.01 -3.37 5.86
CA LYS A 169 3.34 -3.51 4.56
C LYS A 169 4.37 -3.82 3.48
N ALA A 170 4.10 -4.80 2.65
CA ALA A 170 4.93 -5.09 1.49
C ALA A 170 4.93 -3.88 0.56
N THR A 171 6.09 -3.27 0.36
CA THR A 171 6.28 -2.20 -0.62
C THR A 171 6.00 -2.78 -2.00
N ARG A 172 4.88 -2.38 -2.61
CA ARG A 172 4.58 -2.76 -4.00
C ARG A 172 5.66 -2.13 -4.88
N LYS A 173 6.28 -2.92 -5.76
CA LYS A 173 7.24 -2.38 -6.72
C LYS A 173 6.52 -1.36 -7.60
N GLU A 174 7.06 -0.14 -7.63
CA GLU A 174 6.62 0.91 -8.53
C GLU A 174 6.69 0.37 -9.98
N PRO A 175 5.66 0.62 -10.81
CA PRO A 175 5.75 0.32 -12.24
C PRO A 175 6.98 1.02 -12.82
N ARG A 176 7.72 0.32 -13.68
CA ARG A 176 8.95 0.86 -14.28
C ARG A 176 8.59 2.05 -15.18
N SER A 177 8.70 3.26 -14.63
CA SER A 177 8.54 4.49 -15.38
C SER A 177 9.80 4.72 -16.21
N GLY A 178 9.79 4.16 -17.41
CA GLY A 178 10.75 4.43 -18.47
C GLY A 178 10.03 4.93 -19.72
N PRO A 179 10.74 5.57 -20.67
CA PRO A 179 10.15 5.98 -21.94
C PRO A 179 9.52 4.74 -22.60
N SER A 180 8.31 4.90 -23.16
CA SER A 180 7.59 3.76 -23.71
C SER A 180 8.45 3.09 -24.77
N LEU A 181 8.51 1.75 -24.72
CA LEU A 181 9.36 0.95 -25.62
C LEU A 181 9.00 1.23 -27.09
N VAL A 182 7.75 1.59 -27.34
CA VAL A 182 7.25 2.06 -28.64
C VAL A 182 7.85 3.41 -29.01
N SER A 183 7.89 4.38 -28.09
CA SER A 183 8.48 5.69 -28.34
C SER A 183 9.98 5.60 -28.60
N THR A 184 10.71 4.74 -27.87
CA THR A 184 12.14 4.54 -28.11
C THR A 184 12.39 3.83 -29.44
N THR A 185 11.58 2.82 -29.77
CA THR A 185 11.69 2.14 -31.07
C THR A 185 11.36 3.07 -32.23
N LEU A 186 10.32 3.91 -32.09
CA LEU A 186 9.94 4.90 -33.09
C LEU A 186 11.06 5.92 -33.30
N LEU A 187 11.67 6.43 -32.23
CA LEU A 187 12.76 7.40 -32.31
C LEU A 187 14.00 6.83 -33.04
N ILE A 188 14.28 5.54 -32.89
CA ILE A 188 15.41 4.87 -33.56
C ILE A 188 15.07 4.57 -35.04
N THR A 189 13.85 4.10 -35.32
CA THR A 189 13.50 3.58 -36.66
C THR A 189 12.94 4.64 -37.60
N ALA A 190 12.29 5.68 -37.09
CA ALA A 190 11.67 6.72 -37.90
C ALA A 190 12.67 7.47 -38.81
N PRO A 191 13.90 7.84 -38.39
CA PRO A 191 14.85 8.51 -39.27
C PRO A 191 15.27 7.65 -40.46
N ALA A 192 15.45 6.35 -40.23
CA ALA A 192 15.82 5.41 -41.29
C ALA A 192 14.68 5.25 -42.31
N VAL A 193 13.43 5.11 -41.84
CA VAL A 193 12.26 5.02 -42.72
C VAL A 193 12.02 6.34 -43.47
N PHE A 194 12.23 7.48 -42.81
CA PHE A 194 12.12 8.79 -43.43
C PHE A 194 13.19 9.01 -44.50
N ALA A 195 14.43 8.62 -44.25
CA ALA A 195 15.51 8.67 -45.25
C ALA A 195 15.17 7.81 -46.48
N VAL A 196 14.64 6.61 -46.29
CA VAL A 196 14.20 5.75 -47.40
C VAL A 196 13.02 6.37 -48.15
N ALA A 197 12.10 7.05 -47.46
CA ALA A 197 10.97 7.72 -48.10
C ALA A 197 11.39 8.95 -48.93
N VAL A 198 12.40 9.70 -48.49
CA VAL A 198 12.95 10.87 -49.19
C VAL A 198 13.87 10.46 -50.34
N LEU A 199 14.66 9.39 -50.16
CA LEU A 199 15.56 8.85 -51.19
C LEU A 199 14.85 7.94 -52.18
N ARG A 200 13.61 7.52 -51.92
CA ARG A 200 12.76 6.93 -52.97
C ARG A 200 12.49 8.03 -53.99
N PRO A 201 13.06 7.96 -55.20
CA PRO A 201 12.92 9.00 -56.19
C PRO A 201 11.43 9.19 -56.49
N ARG A 202 10.91 10.36 -56.17
CA ARG A 202 9.66 10.85 -56.74
C ARG A 202 9.95 11.33 -58.16
N SER A 203 10.40 10.44 -59.04
CA SER A 203 10.55 10.69 -60.47
C SER A 203 10.68 9.37 -61.23
N SER A 204 9.97 9.10 -62.31
CA SER A 204 8.77 9.66 -62.93
C SER A 204 8.35 8.58 -63.95
N ARG A 205 7.07 8.27 -64.11
CA ARG A 205 6.29 8.63 -65.31
C ARG A 205 7.03 9.37 -66.43
#